data_AF-A0A5C5B856-F1
#
_entry.id   AF-A0A5C5B856-F1
#
_cell.length_a   1.000
_cell.length_b   1.000
_cell.length_c   1.000
_cell.angle_alpha   90.00
_cell.angle_beta   90.00
_cell.angle_gamma   90.00
#
_symmetry.space_group_name_H-M   'P 1'
#
loop_
_entity.id
_entity.type
_entity.pdbx_description
1 polymer ?
#
loop_
_entity_poly.entity_id
_entity_poly.type
_entity_poly.pdbx_seq_one_letter_code
_entity_poly.pdbx_strand_id
1 'polypeptide(L)' 'DRAKEKTVAIMCAEAVPWRCHRSLIADALLVRHISVKDIMSATSTKPHTLTSFASVDGQRVWYPPTNLEGQP' A
#
# COMPACT_ATOMS: atom_id res chain seq x y z
N ASP A 1 -14.25 -1.99 4.75
CA ASP A 1 -15.20 -2.80 5.55
C ASP A 1 -14.80 -4.26 5.67
N ARG A 2 -14.63 -5.00 4.57
CA ARG A 2 -14.23 -6.44 4.63
C ARG A 2 -12.99 -6.72 5.48
N ALA A 3 -11.94 -5.90 5.35
CA ALA A 3 -10.71 -6.07 6.14
C ALA A 3 -10.86 -5.76 7.64
N LYS A 4 -12.00 -5.17 8.07
CA LYS A 4 -12.34 -4.97 9.50
C LYS A 4 -13.07 -6.19 10.07
N GLU A 5 -13.78 -6.93 9.23
CA GLU A 5 -14.64 -8.07 9.63
C GLU A 5 -13.88 -9.40 9.65
N LYS A 6 -12.92 -9.57 8.74
CA LYS A 6 -12.17 -10.82 8.57
C LYS A 6 -10.82 -10.60 7.89
N THR A 7 -9.97 -11.61 7.97
CA THR A 7 -8.73 -11.65 7.18
C THR A 7 -9.07 -11.75 5.70
N VAL A 8 -8.56 -10.81 4.90
CA VAL A 8 -8.76 -10.74 3.45
C VAL A 8 -7.40 -10.79 2.77
N ALA A 9 -7.29 -11.63 1.75
CA ALA A 9 -6.16 -11.61 0.82
C ALA A 9 -6.59 -10.90 -0.47
N ILE A 10 -5.76 -9.96 -0.93
CA ILE A 10 -5.90 -9.33 -2.25
C ILE A 10 -4.74 -9.85 -3.09
N MET A 11 -5.07 -10.43 -4.24
CA MET A 11 -4.10 -10.98 -5.18
C MET A 11 -4.22 -10.29 -6.54
N CYS A 12 -3.13 -10.34 -7.30
CA CYS A 12 -2.99 -9.70 -8.60
C CYS A 12 -2.28 -10.70 -9.54
N ALA A 13 -2.70 -10.75 -10.80
CA ALA A 13 -2.16 -11.69 -11.78
C ALA A 13 -0.76 -11.30 -12.28
N GLU A 14 -0.37 -10.03 -12.14
CA GLU A 14 0.99 -9.58 -12.43
C GLU A 14 2.04 -10.34 -11.62
N ALA A 15 2.95 -11.00 -12.32
CA ALA A 15 4.10 -11.67 -11.73
C ALA A 15 5.07 -10.69 -11.03
N VAL A 16 5.08 -9.43 -11.48
CA VAL A 16 6.08 -8.44 -11.08
C VAL A 16 5.50 -7.43 -10.07
N PRO A 17 5.97 -7.40 -8.81
CA PRO A 17 5.40 -6.57 -7.74
C PRO A 17 5.30 -5.08 -8.04
N TRP A 18 6.31 -4.50 -8.67
CA TRP A 18 6.38 -3.07 -8.96
C TRP A 18 5.59 -2.65 -10.21
N ARG A 19 5.02 -3.61 -10.93
CA ARG A 19 4.17 -3.34 -12.12
C ARG A 19 2.69 -3.44 -11.83
N CYS A 20 2.32 -3.69 -10.57
CA CYS A 20 0.93 -3.81 -10.17
C CYS A 20 0.53 -2.71 -9.20
N HIS A 21 -0.78 -2.49 -9.07
CA HIS A 21 -1.34 -1.43 -8.24
C HIS A 21 -1.55 -1.84 -6.77
N ARG A 22 -1.06 -3.02 -6.35
CA ARG A 22 -1.34 -3.55 -5.01
C ARG A 22 -0.72 -2.72 -3.90
N SER A 23 0.41 -2.07 -4.15
CA SER A 23 1.00 -1.10 -3.23
C SER A 23 0.06 0.07 -2.97
N LEU A 24 -0.61 0.58 -4.01
CA LEU A 24 -1.55 1.71 -3.88
C LEU A 24 -2.75 1.35 -2.99
N ILE A 25 -3.27 0.12 -3.15
CA ILE A 25 -4.36 -0.39 -2.32
C ILE A 25 -3.88 -0.56 -0.86
N ALA A 26 -2.67 -1.10 -0.68
CA ALA A 26 -2.10 -1.34 0.64
C ALA A 26 -1.82 -0.02 1.39
N ASP A 27 -1.27 1.00 0.73
CA ASP A 27 -1.11 2.36 1.25
C ASP A 27 -2.46 2.92 1.73
N ALA A 28 -3.50 2.82 0.90
CA ALA A 28 -4.83 3.31 1.24
C ALA A 28 -5.45 2.58 2.44
N LEU A 29 -5.11 1.30 2.67
CA LEU A 29 -5.53 0.55 3.85
C LEU A 29 -4.74 0.97 5.10
N LEU A 30 -3.42 1.16 4.98
CA LEU A 30 -2.58 1.63 6.09
C LEU A 30 -3.02 3.00 6.59
N VAL A 31 -3.29 3.94 5.68
CA VAL A 31 -3.79 5.29 5.98
C VAL A 31 -5.16 5.25 6.68
N ARG A 32 -5.92 4.16 6.52
CA ARG A 32 -7.19 3.89 7.22
C ARG A 32 -7.01 3.08 8.51
N HIS A 33 -5.77 2.97 9.00
CA HIS A 33 -5.36 2.22 10.19
C HIS A 33 -5.64 0.71 10.12
N ILE A 34 -5.64 0.13 8.92
CA ILE A 34 -5.77 -1.31 8.71
C ILE A 34 -4.37 -1.86 8.42
N SER A 35 -3.89 -2.77 9.26
CA SER A 35 -2.58 -3.42 9.04
C SER A 35 -2.59 -4.28 7.79
N VAL A 36 -1.61 -4.08 6.92
CA VAL A 36 -1.41 -4.87 5.70
C VAL A 36 -0.08 -5.61 5.79
N LYS A 37 -0.05 -6.84 5.27
CA LYS A 37 1.18 -7.63 5.11
C LYS A 37 1.32 -8.07 3.67
N ASP A 38 2.50 -7.86 3.11
CA ASP A 38 2.90 -8.36 1.81
C ASP A 38 3.26 -9.85 1.93
N ILE A 39 2.60 -10.69 1.14
CA ILE A 39 2.87 -12.14 1.08
C ILE A 39 4.09 -12.35 0.19
N MET A 40 5.19 -12.83 0.76
CA MET A 40 6.47 -13.02 0.07
C MET A 40 6.64 -14.47 -0.41
N SER A 41 6.06 -15.42 0.32
CA SER A 41 6.07 -16.85 -0.01
C SER A 41 4.91 -17.55 0.71
N ALA A 42 4.79 -18.88 0.55
CA ALA A 42 3.84 -19.69 1.31
C ALA A 42 4.03 -19.61 2.85
N THR A 43 5.21 -19.21 3.32
CA THR A 43 5.57 -19.24 4.74
C THR A 43 6.01 -17.89 5.30
N SER A 44 6.11 -16.85 4.46
CA SER A 44 6.67 -15.56 4.86
C SER A 44 5.80 -14.40 4.43
N THR A 45 5.64 -13.45 5.35
CA THR A 45 4.97 -12.17 5.11
C THR A 45 5.81 -11.04 5.70
N LYS A 46 5.70 -9.84 5.13
CA LYS A 46 6.33 -8.62 5.67
C LYS A 46 5.27 -7.55 5.89
N PRO A 47 5.33 -6.76 6.97
CA PRO A 47 4.47 -5.59 7.10
C PRO A 47 4.63 -4.69 5.88
N HIS A 48 3.51 -4.24 5.31
CA HIS A 48 3.54 -3.23 4.28
C HIS A 48 3.98 -1.89 4.90
N THR A 49 4.79 -1.13 4.18
CA THR A 49 5.21 0.21 4.56
C THR A 49 4.71 1.19 3.53
N LEU A 50 4.25 2.36 3.99
CA LEU A 50 3.78 3.40 3.10
C LEU A 50 4.82 3.68 2.01
N THR A 51 4.37 3.73 0.76
CA THR A 51 5.23 4.12 -0.36
C THR A 51 5.91 5.46 -0.05
N SER A 52 7.24 5.51 -0.20
CA SER A 52 8.07 6.60 0.35
C SER A 52 7.74 8.01 -0.18
N PHE A 53 7.23 8.11 -1.40
CA PHE A 53 6.82 9.38 -2.03
C PHE A 53 5.31 9.62 -1.98
N ALA A 54 4.56 8.79 -1.25
CA ALA A 54 3.14 9.02 -1.02
C ALA A 54 2.96 10.24 -0.12
N SER A 55 2.01 11.10 -0.48
CA SER A 55 1.54 12.19 0.35
C SER A 55 0.20 11.81 0.98
N VAL A 56 0.01 12.19 2.24
CA VAL A 56 -1.14 11.78 3.07
C VAL A 56 -1.74 12.99 3.77
N ASP A 57 -3.07 13.11 3.68
CA ASP A 57 -3.87 14.08 4.43
C ASP A 57 -5.13 13.38 4.95
N GLY A 58 -5.18 13.14 6.27
CA GLY A 58 -6.22 12.32 6.89
C GLY A 58 -6.26 10.92 6.27
N GLN A 59 -7.35 10.59 5.58
CA GLN A 59 -7.53 9.32 4.86
C GLN A 59 -7.23 9.39 3.36
N ARG A 60 -6.83 10.57 2.86
CA ARG A 60 -6.50 10.79 1.45
C ARG A 60 -5.02 10.45 1.24
N VAL A 61 -4.75 9.59 0.26
CA VAL A 61 -3.40 9.28 -0.21
C VAL A 61 -3.29 9.65 -1.69
N TRP A 62 -2.17 10.27 -2.08
CA TRP A 62 -1.84 10.53 -3.47
C TRP A 62 -0.32 10.49 -3.70
N TYR A 63 0.08 10.46 -4.96
CA TYR A 63 1.46 10.22 -5.37
C TYR A 63 1.90 11.36 -6.27
N PRO A 64 2.37 12.48 -5.69
CA PRO A 64 2.87 13.59 -6.48
C PRO A 64 4.12 13.17 -7.27
N PRO A 65 4.38 13.80 -8.44
CA PRO A 65 5.63 13.57 -9.15
C PRO A 65 6.82 13.93 -8.26
N THR A 66 7.86 13.10 -8.29
CA THR A 66 9.12 13.31 -7.55
C THR A 66 9.97 14.41 -8.21
N ASN A 67 9.41 15.58 -8.48
CA ASN A 67 10.23 16.74 -8.80
C ASN A 67 10.70 17.34 -7.47
N LEU A 68 11.97 17.11 -7.14
CA LEU A 68 12.69 17.79 -6.06
C LEU A 68 12.94 19.26 -6.44
N GLU A 69 11.89 20.03 -6.71
CA GLU A 69 11.96 21.48 -6.80
C GLU A 69 10.72 22.06 -6.11
N GLY A 70 10.92 22.59 -4.89
CA GLY A 70 9.95 23.44 -4.23
C GLY A 70 8.99 22.75 -3.25
N GLN A 71 9.51 22.03 -2.25
CA GLN A 71 8.81 21.94 -0.97
C GLN A 71 9.35 23.05 -0.05
N PRO A 72 8.50 23.84 0.63
CA PRO A 72 8.95 24.79 1.63
C PRO A 72 9.70 24.11 2.78
#